data_AF-R4VUA5-F1
#
_entry.id   AF-R4VUA5-F1
#
_cell.length_a   1.000
_cell.length_b   1.000
_cell.length_c   1.000
_cell.angle_alpha   90.00
_cell.angle_beta   90.00
_cell.angle_gamma   90.00
#
_symmetry.space_group_name_H-M   'P 1'
#
loop_
_entity.id
_entity.type
_entity.pdbx_description
1 polymer ?
#
loop_
_entity_poly.entity_id
_entity_poly.type
_entity_poly.pdbx_seq_one_letter_code
_entity_poly.pdbx_strand_id
1 'polypeptide(L)' 'MPPTQEVACENDDCFLDMFENHYTYDVPEDYGIDELACPVCQGTDLRAIEL' A
#
# COMPACT_ATOMS: atom_id res chain seq x y z
N MET A 1 -0.50 -17.72 5.48
CA MET A 1 0.31 -16.57 5.04
C MET A 1 -0.64 -15.40 4.99
N PRO A 2 -0.29 -14.27 5.61
CA PRO A 2 -1.06 -13.04 5.43
C PRO A 2 -1.19 -12.75 3.92
N PRO A 3 -2.33 -12.22 3.46
CA PRO A 3 -2.48 -11.85 2.06
C PRO A 3 -1.43 -10.77 1.71
N THR A 4 -0.84 -10.87 0.51
CA THR A 4 -0.13 -9.74 -0.09
C THR A 4 -1.14 -8.65 -0.40
N GLN A 5 -0.81 -7.40 -0.07
CA GLN A 5 -1.63 -6.25 -0.41
C GLN A 5 -0.96 -5.47 -1.54
N GLU A 6 -1.61 -5.42 -2.70
CA GLU A 6 -1.20 -4.57 -3.82
C GLU A 6 -1.76 -3.15 -3.63
N VAL A 7 -0.90 -2.14 -3.81
CA VAL A 7 -1.24 -0.73 -3.56
C VAL A 7 -0.75 0.15 -4.71
N ALA A 8 -1.66 0.89 -5.33
CA ALA A 8 -1.34 1.91 -6.33
C ALA A 8 -1.04 3.26 -5.66
N CYS A 9 -0.09 4.02 -6.20
CA CYS A 9 0.09 5.43 -5.85
C CYS A 9 -0.64 6.29 -6.89
N GLU A 10 -1.57 7.13 -6.44
CA GLU A 10 -2.40 7.97 -7.33
C GLU A 10 -1.84 9.41 -7.44
N ASN A 11 -0.62 9.63 -6.98
CA ASN A 11 0.04 10.93 -7.08
C ASN A 11 0.70 11.07 -8.46
N ASP A 12 0.14 11.97 -9.30
CA ASP A 12 0.63 12.26 -10.65
C ASP A 12 2.08 12.78 -10.72
N ASP A 13 2.61 13.34 -9.62
CA ASP A 13 4.01 13.79 -9.51
C ASP A 13 4.97 12.66 -9.08
N CYS A 14 4.46 11.45 -8.80
CA CYS A 14 5.24 10.28 -8.41
C CYS A 14 5.46 9.33 -9.59
N PHE A 15 6.68 8.83 -9.76
CA PHE A 15 6.98 7.83 -10.81
C PHE A 15 6.53 6.41 -10.44
N LEU A 16 6.22 6.17 -9.17
CA LEU A 16 5.85 4.84 -8.69
C LEU A 16 4.38 4.58 -9.02
N ASP A 17 4.12 3.58 -9.85
CA ASP A 17 2.76 3.16 -10.20
C ASP A 17 2.14 2.31 -9.08
N MET A 18 2.85 1.26 -8.67
CA MET A 18 2.36 0.28 -7.68
C MET A 18 3.51 -0.26 -6.81
N PHE A 19 3.17 -0.65 -5.58
CA PHE A 19 4.01 -1.47 -4.72
C PHE A 19 3.19 -2.56 -4.03
N GLU A 20 3.88 -3.60 -3.58
CA GLU A 20 3.29 -4.70 -2.82
C GLU A 20 3.73 -4.62 -1.36
N ASN A 21 2.78 -4.75 -0.44
CA ASN A 21 3.05 -4.92 0.97
C ASN A 21 2.90 -6.39 1.35
N HIS A 22 3.94 -6.96 1.94
CA HIS A 22 3.97 -8.36 2.34
C HIS A 22 4.38 -8.47 3.80
N TYR A 23 3.42 -8.87 4.63
CA TYR A 23 3.61 -9.06 6.05
C TYR A 23 4.01 -10.50 6.37
N THR A 24 4.99 -10.65 7.26
CA THR A 24 5.46 -11.96 7.72
C THR A 24 4.77 -12.42 9.02
N TYR A 25 3.89 -11.59 9.57
CA TYR A 25 3.12 -11.81 10.78
C TYR A 25 1.66 -11.41 10.58
N ASP A 26 0.79 -11.82 11.50
CA ASP A 26 -0.62 -11.46 11.45
C ASP A 26 -0.80 -9.97 11.77
N VAL A 27 -1.29 -9.24 10.77
CA VAL A 27 -1.58 -7.81 10.86
C VAL A 27 -2.92 -7.62 11.58
N PRO A 28 -3.05 -6.62 12.47
CA PRO A 28 -4.33 -6.28 13.10
C PRO A 28 -5.45 -6.03 12.08
N GLU A 29 -6.69 -6.40 12.41
CA GLU A 29 -7.84 -6.24 11.51
C GLU A 29 -8.16 -4.77 11.17
N ASP A 30 -7.72 -3.84 12.01
CA ASP A 30 -7.88 -2.39 11.84
C ASP A 30 -6.74 -1.72 11.07
N TYR A 31 -5.68 -2.46 10.73
CA TYR A 31 -4.58 -1.92 9.95
C TYR A 31 -4.90 -1.99 8.45
N GLY A 32 -4.97 -0.82 7.82
CA GLY A 32 -5.37 -0.67 6.42
C GLY A 32 -4.39 0.14 5.57
N ILE A 33 -4.85 0.49 4.37
CA ILE A 33 -4.10 1.32 3.43
C ILE A 33 -3.86 2.74 3.92
N ASP A 34 -4.74 3.24 4.79
CA ASP A 34 -4.67 4.52 5.46
C ASP A 34 -3.47 4.64 6.40
N GLU A 35 -2.91 3.51 6.84
CA GLU A 35 -1.68 3.44 7.64
C GLU A 35 -0.40 3.35 6.79
N LEU A 36 -0.52 3.40 5.46
CA LEU A 36 0.59 3.30 4.52
C LEU A 36 1.00 4.66 3.93
N ALA A 37 2.25 4.74 3.51
CA ALA A 37 2.78 5.83 2.70
C ALA A 37 3.52 5.28 1.49
N CYS A 38 3.45 5.98 0.36
CA CYS A 38 4.23 5.62 -0.82
C CYS A 38 5.73 5.62 -0.49
N PRO A 39 6.49 4.54 -0.78
CA PRO A 39 7.91 4.47 -0.43
C PRO A 39 8.78 5.47 -1.20
N VAL A 40 8.25 6.06 -2.27
CA VAL A 40 8.95 7.02 -3.12
C VAL A 40 8.59 8.46 -2.75
N CYS A 41 7.32 8.86 -2.91
CA CYS A 41 6.91 10.24 -2.67
C CYS A 41 6.52 10.53 -1.22
N GLN A 42 6.43 9.50 -0.36
CA GLN A 42 5.98 9.59 1.03
C GLN A 42 4.55 10.17 1.18
N GLY A 43 3.77 10.20 0.09
CA GLY A 43 2.38 10.63 0.08
C GLY A 43 1.42 9.51 0.48
N THR A 44 0.19 9.91 0.79
CA THR A 44 -0.90 9.03 1.24
C THR A 44 -2.04 8.91 0.22
N ASP A 45 -1.89 9.47 -0.98
CA ASP A 45 -2.79 9.23 -2.12
C ASP A 45 -2.53 7.80 -2.65
N LEU A 46 -3.15 6.84 -1.98
CA LEU A 46 -2.96 5.42 -2.18
C LEU A 46 -4.32 4.73 -2.39
N ARG A 47 -4.35 3.74 -3.28
CA ARG A 47 -5.53 2.89 -3.51
C ARG A 47 -5.18 1.41 -3.42
N ALA A 48 -5.96 0.67 -2.64
CA ALA A 48 -5.79 -0.77 -2.50
C ALA A 48 -6.37 -1.44 -3.76
N ILE A 49 -5.64 -2.42 -4.28
CA ILE A 49 -6.09 -3.23 -5.40
C ILE A 49 -6.62 -4.54 -4.81
N GLU A 50 -7.93 -4.76 -4.92
CA GLU A 50 -8.55 -6.04 -4.57
C GLU A 50 -8.35 -7.05 -5.72
N LEU A 51 -7.86 -8.25 -5.39
CA LEU A 51 -7.76 -9.40 -6.30
C LEU A 51 -9.00 -10.31 -6.20
#